data_AF-A0AAU3RLP4-F1
#
_entry.id   AF-A0AAU3RLP4-F1
#
_cell.length_a   1.000
_cell.length_b   1.000
_cell.length_c   1.000
_cell.angle_alpha   90.00
_cell.angle_beta   90.00
_cell.angle_gamma   90.00
#
_symmetry.space_group_name_H-M   'P 1'
#
loop_
_entity.id
_entity.type
_entity.pdbx_description
1 polymer ?
#
loop_
_entity_poly.entity_id
_entity_poly.type
_entity_poly.pdbx_seq_one_letter_code
_entity_poly.pdbx_strand_id
1 'polypeptide(L)'
;MAITWSSAASAAGVPGSVSGATASVRAAAVAAAGGLAAAAALHAVWTRSPWPLSSPAELAEVVVGTGEDALPSAAATAAVAGLRAAAAGLVLAGARPDSALGRARLVRAGLWTVSGVLAARGLGGLVMSGLDLQHAPARYTAMDLRLYSPLCLGLSSLTGYVAARTRGGRRSPKALRRVAAGQRGDGRRNEGR
;
A
#
# COMPACT_ATOMS: atom_id res chain seq x y z
N MET A 1 47.01 -45.52 4.27
CA MET A 1 46.83 -44.79 3.00
C MET A 1 45.37 -44.92 2.59
N ALA A 2 44.53 -43.95 2.94
CA ALA A 2 43.15 -43.79 2.46
C ALA A 2 42.76 -42.33 2.76
N ILE A 3 42.66 -41.49 1.72
CA ILE A 3 42.30 -40.07 1.82
C ILE A 3 40.87 -39.96 1.30
N THR A 4 39.90 -39.85 2.20
CA THR A 4 38.50 -39.56 1.84
C THR A 4 38.28 -38.05 1.82
N TRP A 5 37.83 -37.56 0.67
CA TRP A 5 37.38 -36.19 0.42
C TRP A 5 36.13 -35.83 1.26
N SER A 6 36.13 -34.65 1.88
CA SER A 6 34.90 -33.98 2.33
C SER A 6 34.78 -32.64 1.63
N SER A 7 33.84 -32.59 0.68
CA SER A 7 33.45 -31.43 -0.10
C SER A 7 32.94 -30.30 0.80
N ALA A 8 33.60 -29.15 0.73
CA ALA A 8 33.03 -27.89 1.18
C ALA A 8 31.89 -27.51 0.22
N ALA A 9 30.65 -27.70 0.66
CA ALA A 9 29.49 -27.16 -0.05
C ALA A 9 29.48 -25.64 0.09
N SER A 10 29.89 -24.98 -0.99
CA SER A 10 29.66 -23.56 -1.27
C SER A 10 28.18 -23.20 -1.12
N ALA A 11 27.83 -22.47 -0.07
CA ALA A 11 26.55 -21.77 0.00
C ALA A 11 26.65 -20.44 -0.77
N ALA A 12 26.66 -20.52 -2.10
CA ALA A 12 26.45 -19.38 -2.97
C ALA A 12 24.97 -18.96 -2.87
N GLY A 13 24.69 -17.93 -2.07
CA GLY A 13 23.40 -17.28 -2.06
C GLY A 13 23.17 -16.54 -3.38
N VAL A 14 22.09 -16.86 -4.07
CA VAL A 14 21.66 -16.21 -5.33
C VAL A 14 21.49 -14.69 -5.13
N PRO A 15 22.32 -13.83 -5.75
CA PRO A 15 22.27 -12.37 -5.54
C PRO A 15 21.03 -11.68 -6.13
N GLY A 16 20.25 -12.37 -6.98
CA GLY A 16 19.15 -11.76 -7.76
C GLY A 16 17.81 -11.59 -7.05
N SER A 17 17.51 -12.40 -6.02
CA SER A 17 16.16 -12.45 -5.43
C SER A 17 15.84 -11.25 -4.52
N VAL A 18 16.85 -10.70 -3.85
CA VAL A 18 16.68 -9.58 -2.91
C VAL A 18 16.53 -8.25 -3.66
N SER A 19 17.31 -8.06 -4.74
CA SER A 19 17.21 -6.88 -5.61
C SER A 19 15.89 -6.84 -6.39
N GLY A 20 15.39 -8.00 -6.84
CA GLY A 20 14.07 -8.08 -7.47
C GLY A 20 12.93 -7.76 -6.51
N ALA A 21 13.02 -8.23 -5.26
CA ALA A 21 12.01 -7.93 -4.24
C ALA A 21 11.93 -6.43 -3.92
N THR A 22 13.06 -5.75 -3.75
CA THR A 22 13.09 -4.29 -3.50
C THR A 22 12.62 -3.48 -4.69
N ALA A 23 12.98 -3.88 -5.92
CA ALA A 23 12.47 -3.26 -7.15
C ALA A 23 10.94 -3.38 -7.26
N SER A 24 10.37 -4.55 -6.97
CA SER A 24 8.91 -4.77 -7.01
C SER A 24 8.14 -3.90 -6.00
N VAL A 25 8.69 -3.71 -4.79
CA VAL A 25 8.08 -2.86 -3.76
C VAL A 25 8.14 -1.39 -4.17
N ARG A 26 9.26 -0.95 -4.76
CA ARG A 26 9.39 0.41 -5.29
C ARG A 26 8.41 0.67 -6.42
N ALA A 27 8.29 -0.25 -7.38
CA ALA A 27 7.34 -0.13 -8.48
C ALA A 27 5.89 -0.04 -7.96
N ALA A 28 5.51 -0.93 -7.04
CA ALA A 28 4.19 -0.90 -6.42
C ALA A 28 3.92 0.42 -5.67
N ALA A 29 4.92 0.93 -4.93
CA ALA A 29 4.81 2.18 -4.21
C ALA A 29 4.68 3.39 -5.15
N VAL A 30 5.46 3.43 -6.24
CA VAL A 30 5.36 4.49 -7.25
C VAL A 30 3.99 4.45 -7.93
N ALA A 31 3.50 3.27 -8.32
CA ALA A 31 2.18 3.13 -8.92
C ALA A 31 1.06 3.57 -7.97
N ALA A 32 1.07 3.11 -6.71
CA ALA A 32 0.08 3.50 -5.72
C ALA A 32 0.14 5.00 -5.40
N ALA A 33 1.32 5.53 -5.15
CA ALA A 33 1.50 6.96 -4.87
C ALA A 33 1.11 7.82 -6.06
N GLY A 34 1.43 7.40 -7.29
CA GLY A 34 1.04 8.08 -8.52
C GLY A 34 -0.49 8.14 -8.67
N GLY A 35 -1.19 7.02 -8.48
CA GLY A 35 -2.65 6.99 -8.53
C GLY A 35 -3.30 7.84 -7.43
N LEU A 36 -2.78 7.80 -6.21
CA LEU A 36 -3.25 8.64 -5.11
C LEU A 36 -3.01 10.13 -5.36
N ALA A 37 -1.83 10.49 -5.89
CA ALA A 37 -1.49 11.86 -6.23
C ALA A 37 -2.32 12.40 -7.39
N ALA A 38 -2.56 11.59 -8.43
CA ALA A 38 -3.45 11.96 -9.54
C ALA A 38 -4.88 12.20 -9.04
N ALA A 39 -5.40 11.32 -8.18
CA ALA A 39 -6.71 11.50 -7.56
C ALA A 39 -6.77 12.75 -6.66
N ALA A 40 -5.69 13.05 -5.91
CA ALA A 40 -5.58 14.26 -5.10
C ALA A 40 -5.61 15.53 -5.97
N ALA A 41 -4.84 15.56 -7.05
CA ALA A 41 -4.81 16.68 -7.99
C ALA A 41 -6.19 16.92 -8.63
N LEU A 42 -6.87 15.84 -9.04
CA LEU A 42 -8.21 15.93 -9.58
C LEU A 42 -9.22 16.51 -8.57
N HIS A 43 -9.17 16.10 -7.30
CA HIS A 43 -10.01 16.69 -6.26
C HIS A 43 -9.65 18.17 -6.02
N ALA A 44 -8.37 18.54 -6.07
CA ALA A 44 -7.97 19.93 -5.96
C ALA A 44 -8.54 20.78 -7.10
N VAL A 45 -8.58 20.26 -8.33
CA VAL A 45 -9.24 20.90 -9.47
C VAL A 45 -10.74 21.05 -9.22
N TRP A 46 -11.40 20.01 -8.70
CA TRP A 46 -12.83 20.02 -8.36
C TRP A 46 -13.24 21.01 -7.27
N THR A 47 -12.30 21.61 -6.56
CA THR A 47 -12.62 22.74 -5.66
C THR A 47 -13.05 24.00 -6.42
N ARG A 48 -12.76 24.09 -7.72
CA ARG A 48 -13.03 25.27 -8.55
C ARG A 48 -13.59 24.97 -9.95
N SER A 49 -13.46 23.75 -10.44
CA SER A 49 -13.83 23.40 -11.82
C SER A 49 -14.46 22.02 -11.89
N PRO A 50 -15.51 21.80 -12.71
CA PRO A 50 -16.08 20.47 -12.95
C PRO A 50 -15.25 19.58 -13.87
N TRP A 51 -14.11 20.09 -14.39
CA TRP A 51 -13.26 19.36 -15.32
C TRP A 51 -12.90 17.96 -14.81
N PRO A 52 -12.94 16.89 -15.63
CA PRO A 52 -13.11 16.89 -17.09
C PRO A 52 -14.56 16.91 -17.59
N LEU A 53 -15.54 17.05 -16.71
CA LEU A 53 -16.96 17.12 -17.07
C LEU A 53 -17.37 18.54 -17.45
N SER A 54 -18.52 18.67 -18.11
CA SER A 54 -18.94 19.94 -18.71
C SER A 54 -19.68 20.85 -17.72
N SER A 55 -20.25 20.30 -16.65
CA SER A 55 -21.01 21.07 -15.65
C SER A 55 -20.91 20.52 -14.22
N PRO A 56 -21.17 21.34 -13.19
CA PRO A 56 -21.25 20.89 -11.80
C PRO A 56 -22.38 19.87 -11.57
N ALA A 57 -23.53 20.00 -12.24
CA ALA A 57 -24.58 19.00 -12.23
C ALA A 57 -24.11 17.62 -12.73
N GLU A 58 -23.34 17.61 -13.83
CA GLU A 58 -22.78 16.37 -14.36
C GLU A 58 -21.75 15.76 -13.41
N LEU A 59 -20.95 16.60 -12.74
CA LEU A 59 -20.03 16.18 -11.68
C LEU A 59 -20.79 15.55 -10.50
N ALA A 60 -21.90 16.16 -10.07
CA ALA A 60 -22.76 15.66 -9.00
C ALA A 60 -23.25 14.24 -9.31
N GLU A 61 -23.81 14.08 -10.51
CA GLU A 61 -24.42 12.84 -10.93
C GLU A 61 -23.38 11.74 -11.10
N VAL A 62 -22.25 12.03 -11.77
CA VAL A 62 -21.25 11.02 -12.14
C VAL A 62 -20.35 10.62 -10.98
N VAL A 63 -19.92 11.60 -10.17
CA VAL A 63 -18.86 11.40 -9.16
C VAL A 63 -19.44 11.19 -7.77
N VAL A 64 -20.58 11.81 -7.45
CA VAL A 64 -21.19 11.76 -6.12
C VAL A 64 -22.44 10.86 -6.12
N GLY A 65 -23.16 10.80 -7.24
CA GLY A 65 -24.42 10.07 -7.36
C GLY A 65 -25.60 10.86 -6.80
N THR A 66 -25.51 12.19 -6.78
CA THR A 66 -26.50 13.09 -6.18
C THR A 66 -26.88 14.24 -7.12
N GLY A 67 -27.90 15.01 -6.77
CA GLY A 67 -28.18 16.30 -7.41
C GLY A 67 -27.13 17.37 -7.07
N GLU A 68 -27.11 18.46 -7.84
CA GLU A 68 -26.12 19.55 -7.70
C GLU A 68 -26.14 20.19 -6.31
N ASP A 69 -27.33 20.34 -5.72
CA ASP A 69 -27.53 20.96 -4.40
C ASP A 69 -26.87 20.17 -3.26
N ALA A 70 -26.55 18.90 -3.49
CA ALA A 70 -25.91 18.01 -2.52
C ALA A 70 -24.40 17.87 -2.76
N LEU A 71 -23.79 18.72 -3.60
CA LEU A 71 -22.34 18.70 -3.81
C LEU A 71 -21.59 18.94 -2.49
N PRO A 72 -20.50 18.20 -2.24
CA PRO A 72 -19.63 18.50 -1.11
C PRO A 72 -19.02 19.90 -1.26
N SER A 73 -18.91 20.60 -0.12
CA SER A 73 -18.29 21.93 -0.10
C SER A 73 -16.84 21.88 -0.61
N ALA A 74 -16.37 22.98 -1.19
CA ALA A 74 -14.99 23.07 -1.66
C ALA A 74 -13.95 22.74 -0.57
N ALA A 75 -14.25 23.07 0.69
CA ALA A 75 -13.42 22.72 1.84
C ALA A 75 -13.37 21.20 2.10
N ALA A 76 -14.50 20.50 1.99
CA ALA A 76 -14.54 19.04 2.12
C ALA A 76 -13.75 18.36 0.99
N THR A 77 -13.92 18.83 -0.25
CA THR A 77 -13.17 18.33 -1.42
C THR A 77 -11.66 18.60 -1.27
N ALA A 78 -11.27 19.77 -0.77
CA ALA A 78 -9.87 20.10 -0.48
C ALA A 78 -9.28 19.22 0.63
N ALA A 79 -10.04 18.94 1.69
CA ALA A 79 -9.60 18.04 2.76
C ALA A 79 -9.32 16.63 2.23
N VAL A 80 -10.21 16.13 1.38
CA VAL A 80 -10.06 14.83 0.70
C VAL A 80 -8.84 14.81 -0.22
N ALA A 81 -8.58 15.90 -0.96
CA ALA A 81 -7.36 16.06 -1.76
C ALA A 81 -6.10 15.98 -0.88
N GLY A 82 -6.10 16.70 0.26
CA GLY A 82 -5.01 16.70 1.23
C GLY A 82 -4.75 15.31 1.83
N LEU A 83 -5.80 14.58 2.20
CA LEU A 83 -5.70 13.21 2.72
C LEU A 83 -5.10 12.25 1.69
N ARG A 84 -5.49 12.36 0.42
CA ARG A 84 -4.93 11.53 -0.65
C ARG A 84 -3.47 11.87 -0.95
N ALA A 85 -3.11 13.15 -0.94
CA ALA A 85 -1.72 13.60 -1.08
C ALA A 85 -0.86 13.09 0.09
N ALA A 86 -1.36 13.17 1.32
CA ALA A 86 -0.68 12.62 2.50
C ALA A 86 -0.52 11.10 2.40
N ALA A 87 -1.54 10.37 1.94
CA ALA A 87 -1.46 8.93 1.70
C ALA A 87 -0.39 8.59 0.64
N ALA A 88 -0.30 9.36 -0.46
CA ALA A 88 0.75 9.18 -1.46
C ALA A 88 2.16 9.35 -0.85
N GLY A 89 2.36 10.42 -0.07
CA GLY A 89 3.62 10.65 0.65
C GLY A 89 3.94 9.53 1.64
N LEU A 90 2.94 9.01 2.35
CA LEU A 90 3.08 7.90 3.28
C LEU A 90 3.53 6.60 2.58
N VAL A 91 2.94 6.29 1.41
CA VAL A 91 3.33 5.13 0.59
C VAL A 91 4.79 5.23 0.15
N LEU A 92 5.21 6.41 -0.33
CA LEU A 92 6.61 6.64 -0.73
C LEU A 92 7.58 6.55 0.46
N ALA A 93 7.19 7.07 1.63
CA ALA A 93 7.98 6.96 2.86
C ALA A 93 8.11 5.49 3.32
N GLY A 94 7.03 4.71 3.22
CA GLY A 94 7.01 3.29 3.56
C GLY A 94 7.90 2.43 2.67
N ALA A 95 8.10 2.82 1.40
CA ALA A 95 8.93 2.09 0.44
C ALA A 95 10.45 2.26 0.64
N ARG A 96 10.88 2.98 1.69
CA ARG A 96 12.30 3.23 2.03
C ARG A 96 12.71 2.46 3.29
N PRO A 97 13.01 1.15 3.20
CA PRO A 97 13.26 0.29 4.36
C PRO A 97 14.50 0.71 5.18
N ASP A 98 15.46 1.36 4.54
CA ASP A 98 16.70 1.83 5.17
C ASP A 98 16.50 3.11 6.00
N SER A 99 15.39 3.81 5.80
CA SER A 99 15.06 5.02 6.57
C SER A 99 14.43 4.67 7.93
N ALA A 100 14.76 5.46 8.96
CA ALA A 100 14.12 5.33 10.28
C ALA A 100 12.60 5.53 10.19
N LEU A 101 12.15 6.45 9.32
CA LEU A 101 10.75 6.74 9.07
C LEU A 101 10.01 5.54 8.45
N GLY A 102 10.57 4.89 7.43
CA GLY A 102 9.98 3.70 6.81
C GLY A 102 9.86 2.49 7.77
N ARG A 103 10.72 2.43 8.81
CA ARG A 103 10.65 1.41 9.87
C ARG A 103 9.68 1.75 11.00
N ALA A 104 9.17 2.99 11.07
CA ALA A 104 8.30 3.43 12.15
C ALA A 104 6.98 2.62 12.15
N ARG A 105 6.56 2.18 13.35
CA ARG A 105 5.29 1.46 13.50
C ARG A 105 4.10 2.31 13.03
N LEU A 106 4.18 3.62 13.24
CA LEU A 106 3.15 4.58 12.84
C LEU A 106 2.99 4.63 11.32
N VAL A 107 4.09 4.69 10.56
CA VAL A 107 4.03 4.67 9.08
C VAL A 107 3.36 3.39 8.60
N ARG A 108 3.74 2.25 9.16
CA ARG A 108 3.13 0.97 8.80
C ARG A 108 1.64 0.89 9.18
N ALA A 109 1.26 1.39 10.35
CA ALA A 109 -0.14 1.46 10.75
C ALA A 109 -0.93 2.31 9.75
N GLY A 110 -0.41 3.48 9.37
CA GLY A 110 -1.03 4.33 8.37
C GLY A 110 -1.16 3.67 7.00
N LEU A 111 -0.17 2.89 6.53
CA LEU A 111 -0.29 2.14 5.27
C LEU A 111 -1.42 1.10 5.31
N TRP A 112 -1.55 0.37 6.43
CA TRP A 112 -2.67 -0.56 6.62
C TRP A 112 -4.00 0.16 6.71
N THR A 113 -4.06 1.33 7.36
CA THR A 113 -5.26 2.17 7.39
C THR A 113 -5.65 2.62 6.00
N VAL A 114 -4.72 3.14 5.19
CA VAL A 114 -4.98 3.56 3.80
C VAL A 114 -5.47 2.37 2.97
N SER A 115 -4.79 1.23 3.05
CA SER A 115 -5.20 0.01 2.34
C SER A 115 -6.60 -0.45 2.76
N GLY A 116 -6.90 -0.44 4.07
CA GLY A 116 -8.21 -0.81 4.62
C GLY A 116 -9.33 0.13 4.18
N VAL A 117 -9.13 1.45 4.23
CA VAL A 117 -10.13 2.44 3.79
C VAL A 117 -10.41 2.30 2.29
N LEU A 118 -9.39 2.11 1.46
CA LEU A 118 -9.56 1.89 0.02
C LEU A 118 -10.25 0.56 -0.28
N ALA A 119 -9.94 -0.50 0.46
CA ALA A 119 -10.63 -1.79 0.34
C ALA A 119 -12.10 -1.66 0.73
N ALA A 120 -12.39 -1.00 1.85
CA ALA A 120 -13.76 -0.75 2.31
C ALA A 120 -14.54 0.05 1.27
N ARG A 121 -13.94 1.11 0.68
CA ARG A 121 -14.61 1.89 -0.36
C ARG A 121 -14.83 1.09 -1.65
N GLY A 122 -13.85 0.29 -2.08
CA GLY A 122 -13.96 -0.52 -3.29
C GLY A 122 -14.96 -1.67 -3.15
N LEU A 123 -14.89 -2.43 -2.06
CA LEU A 123 -15.85 -3.51 -1.78
C LEU A 123 -17.25 -2.95 -1.49
N GLY A 124 -17.33 -1.88 -0.71
CA GLY A 124 -18.59 -1.20 -0.42
C GLY A 124 -19.26 -0.69 -1.70
N GLY A 125 -18.51 -0.12 -2.63
CA GLY A 125 -19.02 0.29 -3.94
C GLY A 125 -19.54 -0.90 -4.75
N LEU A 126 -18.79 -2.00 -4.84
CA LEU A 126 -19.27 -3.21 -5.53
C LEU A 126 -20.55 -3.78 -4.93
N VAL A 127 -20.69 -3.80 -3.60
CA VAL A 127 -21.89 -4.32 -2.93
C VAL A 127 -23.06 -3.34 -3.08
N MET A 128 -22.87 -2.07 -2.75
CA MET A 128 -23.95 -1.07 -2.79
C MET A 128 -24.43 -0.78 -4.20
N SER A 129 -23.50 -0.60 -5.15
CA SER A 129 -23.81 -0.33 -6.56
C SER A 129 -24.25 -1.61 -7.29
N GLY A 130 -23.67 -2.77 -6.97
CA GLY A 130 -24.02 -4.03 -7.62
C GLY A 130 -25.37 -4.60 -7.21
N LEU A 131 -25.81 -4.32 -5.97
CA LEU A 131 -27.12 -4.70 -5.44
C LEU A 131 -28.14 -3.57 -5.50
N ASP A 132 -27.78 -2.43 -6.11
CA ASP A 132 -28.60 -1.21 -6.23
C ASP A 132 -29.21 -0.71 -4.90
N LEU A 133 -28.49 -0.91 -3.79
CA LEU A 133 -28.99 -0.60 -2.44
C LEU A 133 -29.09 0.91 -2.16
N GLN A 134 -28.38 1.72 -2.94
CA GLN A 134 -28.30 3.17 -2.79
C GLN A 134 -29.24 3.94 -3.73
N HIS A 135 -29.97 3.26 -4.63
CA HIS A 135 -30.83 3.88 -5.64
C HIS A 135 -30.15 5.06 -6.37
N ALA A 136 -28.85 4.90 -6.65
CA ALA A 136 -28.06 5.96 -7.26
C ALA A 136 -28.35 6.04 -8.77
N PRO A 137 -28.11 7.21 -9.40
CA PRO A 137 -28.25 7.35 -10.85
C PRO A 137 -27.47 6.26 -11.60
N ALA A 138 -28.05 5.72 -12.67
CA ALA A 138 -27.46 4.62 -13.43
C ALA A 138 -26.03 4.93 -13.92
N ARG A 139 -25.76 6.21 -14.22
CA ARG A 139 -24.44 6.66 -14.66
C ARG A 139 -23.39 6.59 -13.54
N TYR A 140 -23.76 6.94 -12.31
CA TYR A 140 -22.91 6.76 -11.12
C TYR A 140 -22.62 5.28 -10.89
N THR A 141 -23.66 4.45 -10.85
CA THR A 141 -23.55 3.01 -10.59
C THR A 141 -22.63 2.33 -11.61
N ALA A 142 -22.76 2.68 -12.90
CA ALA A 142 -21.90 2.16 -13.96
C ALA A 142 -20.42 2.58 -13.75
N MET A 143 -20.17 3.83 -13.38
CA MET A 143 -18.82 4.33 -13.11
C MET A 143 -18.20 3.74 -11.84
N ASP A 144 -19.00 3.58 -10.79
CA ASP A 144 -18.56 3.03 -9.52
C ASP A 144 -18.15 1.55 -9.68
N LEU A 145 -18.89 0.77 -10.46
CA LEU A 145 -18.58 -0.63 -10.75
C LEU A 145 -17.41 -0.79 -11.73
N ARG A 146 -17.35 0.03 -12.79
CA ARG A 146 -16.35 -0.14 -13.87
C ARG A 146 -15.02 0.52 -13.58
N LEU A 147 -15.00 1.63 -12.84
CA LEU A 147 -13.80 2.44 -12.65
C LEU A 147 -13.46 2.68 -11.18
N TYR A 148 -14.38 3.22 -10.38
CA TYR A 148 -14.02 3.67 -9.03
C TYR A 148 -13.69 2.52 -8.08
N SER A 149 -14.54 1.49 -8.03
CA SER A 149 -14.31 0.33 -7.17
C SER A 149 -13.06 -0.46 -7.57
N PRO A 150 -12.86 -0.81 -8.86
CA PRO A 150 -11.61 -1.45 -9.31
C PRO A 150 -10.36 -0.64 -9.00
N LEU A 151 -10.40 0.69 -9.20
CA LEU A 151 -9.27 1.58 -8.89
C LEU A 151 -8.97 1.58 -7.39
N CYS A 152 -9.99 1.66 -6.54
CA CYS A 152 -9.81 1.61 -5.08
C CYS A 152 -9.22 0.26 -4.64
N LEU A 153 -9.69 -0.86 -5.19
CA LEU A 153 -9.15 -2.19 -4.88
C LEU A 153 -7.71 -2.36 -5.38
N GLY A 154 -7.38 -1.85 -6.57
CA GLY A 154 -6.03 -1.85 -7.11
C GLY A 154 -5.06 -1.06 -6.21
N LEU A 155 -5.41 0.18 -5.86
CA LEU A 155 -4.61 1.01 -4.95
C LEU A 155 -4.51 0.40 -3.55
N SER A 156 -5.58 -0.21 -3.04
CA SER A 156 -5.57 -0.94 -1.77
C SER A 156 -4.57 -2.09 -1.79
N SER A 157 -4.60 -2.89 -2.85
CA SER A 157 -3.74 -4.07 -3.03
C SER A 157 -2.26 -3.67 -3.12
N LEU A 158 -1.95 -2.64 -3.92
CA LEU A 158 -0.59 -2.11 -4.03
C LEU A 158 -0.08 -1.56 -2.70
N THR A 159 -0.91 -0.78 -2.00
CA THR A 159 -0.56 -0.20 -0.69
C THR A 159 -0.37 -1.30 0.37
N GLY A 160 -1.25 -2.30 0.40
CA GLY A 160 -1.15 -3.46 1.27
C GLY A 160 0.08 -4.30 0.99
N TYR A 161 0.45 -4.48 -0.29
CA TYR A 161 1.69 -5.15 -0.68
C TYR A 161 2.93 -4.43 -0.12
N VAL A 162 3.00 -3.10 -0.25
CA VAL A 162 4.08 -2.28 0.36
C VAL A 162 4.09 -2.45 1.89
N ALA A 163 2.92 -2.41 2.54
CA ALA A 163 2.80 -2.58 4.00
C ALA A 163 3.21 -3.97 4.49
N ALA A 164 2.96 -5.02 3.70
CA ALA A 164 3.31 -6.39 4.03
C ALA A 164 4.81 -6.65 3.84
N ARG A 165 5.40 -6.17 2.75
CA ARG A 165 6.81 -6.40 2.42
C ARG A 165 7.79 -5.64 3.31
N THR A 166 7.37 -4.53 3.91
CA THR A 166 8.15 -3.81 4.93
C THR A 166 8.30 -4.57 6.25
N ARG A 167 7.54 -5.66 6.49
CA ARG A 167 7.70 -6.54 7.68
C ARG A 167 8.96 -7.42 7.63
N GLY A 168 9.44 -7.78 6.43
CA GLY A 168 10.46 -8.83 6.23
C GLY A 168 11.86 -8.52 6.76
N GLY A 169 12.17 -7.27 7.11
CA GLY A 169 13.50 -6.86 7.59
C GLY A 169 13.77 -7.12 9.08
N ARG A 170 12.77 -7.49 9.89
CA ARG A 170 12.98 -7.82 11.31
C ARG A 170 13.32 -9.30 11.46
N ARG A 171 14.60 -9.66 11.31
CA ARG A 171 15.12 -10.87 11.96
C ARG A 171 14.83 -10.77 13.45
N SER A 172 14.08 -11.73 13.98
CA SER A 172 13.70 -11.77 15.40
C SER A 172 14.94 -11.72 16.30
N PRO A 173 14.96 -10.90 17.36
CA PRO A 173 16.00 -10.94 18.39
C PRO A 173 16.16 -12.34 19.02
N LYS A 174 15.10 -13.15 18.98
CA LYS A 174 15.11 -14.56 19.41
C LYS A 174 16.02 -15.44 18.54
N ALA A 175 16.14 -15.18 17.24
CA ALA A 175 17.04 -15.92 16.35
C ALA A 175 18.51 -15.57 16.64
N LEU A 176 18.81 -14.28 16.86
CA LEU A 176 20.12 -13.81 17.30
C LEU A 176 20.50 -14.35 18.69
N ARG A 177 19.55 -14.40 19.63
CA ARG A 177 19.77 -15.02 20.96
C ARG A 177 19.99 -16.53 20.89
N ARG A 178 19.32 -17.27 19.99
CA ARG A 178 19.56 -18.71 19.81
C ARG A 178 20.95 -18.99 19.22
N VAL A 179 21.41 -18.18 18.27
CA VAL A 179 22.76 -18.31 17.70
C VAL A 179 23.82 -17.98 18.76
N ALA A 180 23.62 -16.90 19.53
CA ALA A 180 24.53 -16.53 20.63
C ALA A 180 24.53 -17.55 21.78
N ALA A 181 23.39 -18.22 22.04
CA ALA A 181 23.31 -19.29 23.04
C ALA A 181 23.92 -20.61 22.54
N GLY A 182 23.81 -20.91 21.24
CA GLY A 182 24.44 -22.08 20.62
C GLY A 182 25.97 -22.01 20.64
N GLN A 183 26.56 -20.84 20.37
CA GLN A 183 28.03 -20.68 20.41
C GLN A 183 28.62 -20.70 21.82
N ARG A 184 27.86 -20.36 22.87
CA ARG A 184 28.33 -20.45 24.26
C ARG A 184 28.32 -21.86 24.84
N GLY A 185 27.65 -22.81 24.19
CA GLY A 185 27.63 -24.22 24.59
C GLY A 185 28.81 -25.04 24.06
N ASP A 186 29.42 -24.59 22.96
CA ASP A 186 30.47 -25.33 22.26
C ASP A 186 31.88 -25.05 22.82
N GLY A 187 32.12 -23.84 23.33
CA GLY A 187 33.42 -23.44 23.89
C GLY A 187 33.79 -24.05 25.25
N ARG A 188 32.89 -24.79 25.91
CA ARG A 188 33.16 -25.38 27.25
C ARG A 188 33.52 -26.86 27.25
N ARG A 189 33.63 -27.51 26.09
CA ARG A 189 33.99 -28.94 25.99
C ARG A 189 35.48 -29.21 25.73
N ASN A 190 36.32 -28.20 25.55
CA ASN A 190 37.72 -28.38 25.13
C ASN A 190 38.80 -28.09 26.18
N GLU A 191 38.46 -27.85 27.45
CA GLU A 191 39.46 -27.58 28.51
C GLU A 191 39.74 -28.77 29.44
N GLY A 192 39.34 -29.99 29.06
CA GLY A 192 39.52 -31.19 29.88
C GLY A 192 39.96 -32.39 29.07
N ARG A 193 41.17 -32.37 28.51
CA ARG A 193 41.89 -33.59 28.10
C ARG A 193 43.38 -33.36 28.00
#